data_AF-A0A5N5XBK9-F1
#
_entry.id   AF-A0A5N5XBK9-F1
#
_cell.length_a   1.000
_cell.length_b   1.000
_cell.length_c   1.000
_cell.angle_alpha   90.00
_cell.angle_beta   90.00
_cell.angle_gamma   90.00
#
_symmetry.space_group_name_H-M   'P 1'
#
loop_
_entity.id
_entity.type
_entity.pdbx_description
1 polymer ?
#
loop_
_entity_poly.entity_id
_entity_poly.type
_entity_poly.pdbx_seq_one_letter_code
_entity_poly.pdbx_strand_id
1 'polypeptide(L)'
;MSRTGLFNMVLIHSPVNLSHDYPRAASPLIFSAPMAKVAKPELAVAVSKAYGLGFIAVKYTNDNLEDLLEEAVGNIYPDILAVQGSDAGGLSVTRCTSIVSVVLEAHNKLQELQPQLRRPIQLFATGGISDRRGVTAAINLRDDGCVLGTRFLTSPEATIADDYQKEILRASDVGVTTFVQRPMTKYVIYMADQDFTISRGLINWTYVESVRGMSEEENR
;
A
#
# COMPACT_ATOMS: atom_id res chain seq x y z
N MET A 1 -31.51 14.38 -31.20
CA MET A 1 -30.75 13.12 -31.21
C MET A 1 -29.51 13.32 -30.36
N SER A 2 -29.62 13.51 -29.04
CA SER A 2 -29.61 12.47 -28.01
C SER A 2 -28.59 11.34 -28.24
N ARG A 3 -27.52 11.36 -27.45
CA ARG A 3 -26.99 10.21 -26.70
C ARG A 3 -26.17 10.72 -25.51
N THR A 4 -26.91 10.91 -24.42
CA THR A 4 -26.47 10.82 -23.03
C THR A 4 -25.51 9.64 -22.83
N GLY A 5 -24.26 9.93 -22.49
CA GLY A 5 -23.36 8.99 -21.82
C GLY A 5 -23.23 9.42 -20.36
N LEU A 6 -24.26 9.11 -19.56
CA LEU A 6 -24.19 9.19 -18.11
C LEU A 6 -22.98 8.38 -17.63
N PHE A 7 -21.92 9.07 -17.21
CA PHE A 7 -20.93 8.51 -16.30
C PHE A 7 -21.66 8.28 -14.96
N ASN A 8 -22.36 7.15 -14.87
CA ASN A 8 -22.84 6.63 -13.59
C ASN A 8 -21.60 6.17 -12.82
N MET A 9 -21.00 7.14 -12.12
CA MET A 9 -20.14 6.91 -10.97
C MET A 9 -21.06 6.38 -9.87
N VAL A 10 -21.21 5.06 -9.81
CA VAL A 10 -21.78 4.40 -8.64
C VAL A 10 -20.76 4.59 -7.52
N LEU A 11 -20.91 5.69 -6.77
CA LEU A 11 -20.34 5.87 -5.45
C LEU A 11 -21.06 4.89 -4.52
N ILE A 12 -20.55 3.67 -4.40
CA ILE A 12 -20.84 2.88 -3.21
C ILE A 12 -19.89 3.42 -2.14
N HIS A 13 -20.40 4.37 -1.36
CA HIS A 13 -20.22 4.52 0.09
C HIS A 13 -21.10 5.70 0.55
N SER A 14 -21.75 5.57 1.71
CA SER A 14 -22.33 6.72 2.42
C SER A 14 -21.28 7.83 2.55
N PRO A 15 -21.68 9.13 2.62
CA PRO A 15 -20.73 10.20 2.90
C PRO A 15 -19.96 9.87 4.19
N VAL A 16 -18.63 9.87 4.10
CA VAL A 16 -17.74 9.65 5.24
C VAL A 16 -18.06 10.71 6.30
N ASN A 17 -18.56 10.26 7.44
CA ASN A 17 -18.75 11.12 8.60
C ASN A 17 -17.51 10.93 9.46
N LEU A 18 -16.52 11.80 9.29
CA LEU A 18 -15.23 11.68 9.98
C LEU A 18 -15.36 11.55 11.50
N SER A 19 -16.30 12.27 12.12
CA SER A 19 -16.56 12.14 13.57
C SER A 19 -17.22 10.82 13.97
N HIS A 20 -17.94 10.17 13.05
CA HIS A 20 -18.57 8.87 13.28
C HIS A 20 -17.61 7.71 12.95
N ASP A 21 -16.96 7.78 11.79
CA ASP A 21 -16.11 6.75 11.21
C ASP A 21 -14.70 6.76 11.83
N TYR A 22 -14.22 7.96 12.22
CA TYR A 22 -12.91 8.18 12.84
C TYR A 22 -13.01 9.10 14.07
N PRO A 23 -13.70 8.69 15.14
CA PRO A 23 -14.06 9.56 16.26
C PRO A 23 -12.89 10.16 17.05
N ARG A 24 -11.66 9.66 16.86
CA ARG A 24 -10.44 10.23 17.43
C ARG A 24 -9.71 11.19 16.51
N ALA A 25 -10.01 11.19 15.21
CA ALA A 25 -9.33 12.07 14.28
C ALA A 25 -9.81 13.51 14.51
N ALA A 26 -8.87 14.41 14.78
CA ALA A 26 -9.16 15.84 14.90
C ALA A 26 -8.97 16.53 13.55
N SER A 27 -9.63 17.68 13.37
CA SER A 27 -9.32 18.55 12.25
C SER A 27 -8.09 19.41 12.59
N PRO A 28 -7.14 19.61 11.66
CA PRO A 28 -7.08 19.01 10.32
C PRO A 28 -6.75 17.51 10.39
N LEU A 29 -7.28 16.72 9.46
CA LEU A 29 -6.92 15.29 9.38
C LEU A 29 -5.43 15.15 9.06
N ILE A 30 -4.69 14.54 9.98
CA ILE A 30 -3.28 14.23 9.81
C ILE A 30 -3.14 12.72 9.65
N PHE A 31 -2.54 12.28 8.55
CA PHE A 31 -2.30 10.87 8.25
C PHE A 31 -0.80 10.60 8.29
N SER A 32 -0.36 9.49 8.88
CA SER A 32 1.00 9.00 8.63
C SER A 32 1.04 8.28 7.30
N ALA A 33 1.99 8.58 6.41
CA ALA A 33 2.10 7.85 5.16
C ALA A 33 2.32 6.35 5.42
N PRO A 34 1.62 5.43 4.71
CA PRO A 34 1.84 3.99 4.83
C PRO A 34 3.20 3.61 4.20
N MET A 35 4.27 3.87 4.94
CA MET A 35 5.66 3.61 4.55
C MET A 35 6.11 2.29 5.16
N ALA A 36 6.15 1.22 4.39
CA ALA A 36 6.57 -0.06 4.92
C ALA A 36 7.96 -0.03 5.58
N LYS A 37 8.15 -0.82 6.65
CA LYS A 37 9.32 -0.82 7.57
C LYS A 37 9.50 0.46 8.41
N VAL A 38 8.78 1.54 8.11
CA VAL A 38 8.81 2.82 8.87
C VAL A 38 7.51 3.03 9.65
N ALA A 39 6.37 2.87 8.99
CA ALA A 39 5.02 2.87 9.54
C ALA A 39 4.74 1.54 10.26
N LYS A 40 5.56 1.29 11.29
CA LYS A 40 5.42 0.19 12.24
C LYS A 40 4.31 0.50 13.26
N PRO A 41 3.85 -0.52 14.03
CA PRO A 41 2.81 -0.34 15.02
C PRO A 41 3.01 0.89 15.93
N GLU A 42 4.21 1.17 16.42
CA GLU A 42 4.49 2.26 17.37
C GLU A 42 4.21 3.64 16.77
N LEU A 43 4.59 3.85 15.51
CA LEU A 43 4.35 5.10 14.80
C LEU A 43 2.85 5.30 14.55
N ALA A 44 2.16 4.25 14.10
CA ALA A 44 0.72 4.30 13.91
C ALA A 44 0.00 4.66 15.21
N VAL A 45 0.46 4.13 16.35
CA VAL A 45 -0.06 4.51 17.66
C VAL A 45 0.23 5.92 18.06
N ALA A 46 1.46 6.39 17.86
CA ALA A 46 1.84 7.74 18.23
C ALA A 46 0.95 8.75 17.49
N VAL A 47 0.72 8.51 16.21
CA VAL A 47 -0.14 9.32 15.34
C VAL A 47 -1.59 9.23 15.80
N SER A 48 -2.10 8.02 16.07
CA SER A 48 -3.49 7.80 16.54
C SER A 48 -3.74 8.41 17.92
N LYS A 49 -2.75 8.39 18.82
CA LYS A 49 -2.79 9.06 20.14
C LYS A 49 -2.73 10.58 20.00
N ALA A 50 -2.09 11.08 18.95
CA ALA A 50 -2.03 12.51 18.62
C ALA A 50 -3.25 13.00 17.81
N TYR A 51 -4.35 12.23 17.79
CA TYR A 51 -5.58 12.55 17.06
C TYR A 51 -5.42 12.59 15.53
N GLY A 52 -4.38 11.93 15.00
CA GLY A 52 -4.22 11.63 13.58
C GLY A 52 -4.70 10.22 13.22
N LEU A 53 -4.55 9.86 11.95
CA LEU A 53 -4.82 8.53 11.41
C LEU A 53 -3.49 7.82 11.14
N GLY A 54 -3.14 6.94 12.07
CA GLY A 54 -1.96 6.10 11.97
C GLY A 54 -2.20 4.93 11.02
N PHE A 55 -1.23 4.70 10.13
CA PHE A 55 -1.22 3.54 9.25
C PHE A 55 -0.18 2.56 9.76
N ILE A 56 -0.56 1.28 9.83
CA ILE A 56 0.42 0.20 9.84
C ILE A 56 0.49 -0.32 8.42
N ALA A 57 1.68 -0.24 7.82
CA ALA A 57 1.92 -0.81 6.49
C ALA A 57 2.48 -2.22 6.68
N VAL A 58 1.60 -3.23 6.64
CA VAL A 58 2.02 -4.61 6.85
C VAL A 58 2.56 -5.18 5.54
N LYS A 59 3.81 -5.63 5.63
CA LYS A 59 4.45 -6.57 4.72
C LYS A 59 4.84 -7.78 5.54
N TYR A 60 4.84 -8.95 4.94
CA TYR A 60 5.43 -10.17 5.52
C TYR A 60 6.92 -9.94 5.83
N THR A 61 7.26 -9.47 7.03
CA THR A 61 8.64 -9.49 7.49
C THR A 61 9.07 -10.94 7.73
N ASN A 62 10.24 -11.18 8.35
CA ASN A 62 10.59 -12.54 8.75
C ASN A 62 9.63 -13.13 9.81
N ASP A 63 8.67 -12.33 10.29
CA ASP A 63 7.65 -12.63 11.29
C ASP A 63 6.34 -13.06 10.62
N ASN A 64 5.54 -13.88 11.32
CA ASN A 64 4.23 -14.32 10.83
C ASN A 64 3.27 -13.12 10.75
N LEU A 65 2.37 -13.09 9.75
CA LEU A 65 1.34 -12.04 9.66
C LEU A 65 0.52 -11.98 10.95
N GLU A 66 0.23 -13.15 11.52
CA GLU A 66 -0.49 -13.26 12.80
C GLU A 66 0.25 -12.54 13.93
N ASP A 67 1.56 -12.71 14.07
CA ASP A 67 2.35 -12.08 15.14
C ASP A 67 2.33 -10.55 15.02
N LEU A 68 2.47 -10.03 13.79
CA LEU A 68 2.40 -8.58 13.52
C LEU A 68 1.02 -8.01 13.84
N LEU A 69 -0.04 -8.75 13.52
CA LEU A 69 -1.41 -8.34 13.81
C LEU A 69 -1.71 -8.42 15.31
N GLU A 70 -1.24 -9.46 15.99
CA GLU A 70 -1.35 -9.61 17.44
C GLU A 70 -0.58 -8.51 18.17
N GLU A 71 0.61 -8.13 17.72
CA GLU A 71 1.36 -7.01 18.28
C GLU A 71 0.62 -5.67 18.06
N ALA A 72 0.16 -5.43 16.83
CA ALA A 72 -0.59 -4.23 16.45
C ALA A 72 -1.89 -4.08 17.27
N VAL A 73 -2.58 -5.19 17.53
CA VAL A 73 -3.83 -5.21 18.29
C VAL A 73 -3.57 -5.18 19.80
N GLY A 74 -2.63 -5.99 20.30
CA GLY A 74 -2.39 -6.21 21.72
C GLY A 74 -1.84 -4.97 22.44
N ASN A 75 -1.06 -4.14 21.76
CA ASN A 75 -0.42 -2.98 22.38
C ASN A 75 -0.98 -1.63 21.90
N ILE A 76 -1.62 -1.59 20.73
CA ILE A 76 -1.54 -0.38 19.88
C ILE A 76 -2.91 0.10 19.33
N TYR A 77 -3.83 -0.77 18.92
CA TYR A 77 -5.19 -0.39 18.47
C TYR A 77 -5.23 0.72 17.40
N PRO A 78 -4.63 0.50 16.21
CA PRO A 78 -4.64 1.49 15.13
C PRO A 78 -6.07 1.82 14.68
N ASP A 79 -6.27 3.02 14.13
CA ASP A 79 -7.53 3.36 13.45
C ASP A 79 -7.61 2.68 12.07
N ILE A 80 -6.48 2.60 11.35
CA ILE A 80 -6.39 2.05 10.00
C ILE A 80 -5.19 1.08 9.89
N LEU A 81 -5.44 -0.08 9.30
CA LEU A 81 -4.44 -1.08 8.95
C LEU A 81 -4.35 -1.19 7.42
N ALA A 82 -3.21 -0.81 6.83
CA ALA A 82 -2.98 -0.99 5.41
C ALA A 82 -2.15 -2.26 5.14
N VAL A 83 -2.75 -3.23 4.45
CA VAL A 83 -2.11 -4.51 4.12
C VAL A 83 -1.63 -4.51 2.67
N GLN A 84 -0.33 -4.74 2.51
CA GLN A 84 0.33 -4.71 1.21
C GLN A 84 0.50 -6.11 0.63
N GLY A 85 -0.09 -6.32 -0.54
CA GLY A 85 0.21 -7.47 -1.38
C GLY A 85 1.52 -7.33 -2.17
N SER A 86 2.02 -8.44 -2.70
CA SER A 86 3.10 -8.51 -3.70
C SER A 86 2.77 -7.77 -5.00
N ASP A 87 1.50 -7.41 -5.16
CA ASP A 87 0.99 -6.62 -6.27
C ASP A 87 1.47 -5.16 -6.28
N ALA A 88 1.96 -4.67 -5.13
CA ALA A 88 2.42 -3.31 -4.98
C ALA A 88 3.81 -3.08 -5.59
N GLY A 89 3.99 -1.88 -6.15
CA GLY A 89 5.30 -1.39 -6.60
C GLY A 89 6.19 -0.94 -5.43
N GLY A 90 7.46 -0.74 -5.75
CA GLY A 90 8.50 -0.31 -4.81
C GLY A 90 9.06 -1.47 -4.00
N LEU A 91 9.68 -1.13 -2.87
CA LEU A 91 10.30 -2.11 -1.98
C LEU A 91 9.25 -3.10 -1.50
N SER A 92 9.60 -4.36 -1.36
CA SER A 92 8.83 -5.40 -0.68
C SER A 92 9.80 -6.41 -0.07
N VAL A 93 9.27 -7.55 0.35
CA VAL A 93 9.94 -8.61 1.08
C VAL A 93 9.81 -9.92 0.31
N THR A 94 10.84 -10.77 0.35
CA THR A 94 10.91 -12.00 -0.47
C THR A 94 9.79 -12.97 -0.15
N ARG A 95 9.37 -13.04 1.11
CA ARG A 95 8.17 -13.75 1.54
C ARG A 95 7.02 -12.77 1.40
N CYS A 96 6.18 -12.88 0.38
CA CYS A 96 4.98 -12.07 0.27
C CYS A 96 3.91 -12.83 -0.52
N THR A 97 2.65 -12.43 -0.37
CA THR A 97 1.52 -13.00 -1.12
C THR A 97 0.74 -11.91 -1.84
N SER A 98 -0.16 -12.31 -2.74
CA SER A 98 -1.01 -11.38 -3.49
C SER A 98 -1.91 -10.56 -2.56
N ILE A 99 -2.39 -9.41 -3.06
CA ILE A 99 -3.37 -8.58 -2.34
C ILE A 99 -4.62 -9.37 -1.95
N VAL A 100 -5.04 -10.33 -2.78
CA VAL A 100 -6.22 -11.17 -2.52
C VAL A 100 -6.04 -11.98 -1.25
N SER A 101 -4.92 -12.70 -1.13
CA SER A 101 -4.69 -13.59 0.00
C SER A 101 -4.45 -12.82 1.30
N VAL A 102 -3.61 -11.78 1.26
CA VAL A 102 -3.22 -11.05 2.48
C VAL A 102 -4.40 -10.28 3.09
N VAL A 103 -5.30 -9.73 2.27
CA VAL A 103 -6.48 -9.01 2.76
C VAL A 103 -7.43 -9.98 3.46
N LEU A 104 -7.68 -11.15 2.87
CA LEU A 104 -8.53 -12.17 3.47
C LEU A 104 -7.95 -12.70 4.79
N GLU A 105 -6.64 -12.97 4.82
CA GLU A 105 -5.94 -13.43 6.03
C GLU A 105 -6.01 -12.39 7.15
N ALA A 106 -5.71 -11.12 6.83
CA ALA A 106 -5.80 -10.04 7.78
C ALA A 106 -7.23 -9.79 8.27
N HIS A 107 -8.23 -9.86 7.38
CA HIS A 107 -9.63 -9.72 7.75
C HIS A 107 -10.06 -10.81 8.75
N ASN A 108 -9.72 -12.07 8.47
CA ASN A 108 -10.04 -13.20 9.35
C ASN A 108 -9.40 -13.00 10.73
N LYS A 109 -8.12 -12.62 10.77
CA LYS A 109 -7.42 -12.39 12.04
C LYS A 109 -7.99 -11.20 12.80
N LEU A 110 -8.35 -10.10 12.12
CA LEU A 110 -9.03 -8.98 12.75
C LEU A 110 -10.38 -9.38 13.35
N GLN A 111 -11.14 -10.27 12.70
CA GLN A 111 -12.39 -10.79 13.26
C GLN A 111 -12.16 -11.62 14.53
N GLU A 112 -11.14 -12.47 14.57
CA GLU A 112 -10.77 -13.24 15.76
C GLU A 112 -10.38 -12.33 16.93
N LEU A 113 -9.69 -11.23 16.63
CA LEU A 113 -9.22 -10.27 17.63
C LEU A 113 -10.31 -9.25 18.01
N GLN A 114 -11.38 -9.12 17.23
CA GLN A 114 -12.48 -8.17 17.44
C GLN A 114 -13.07 -8.17 18.86
N PRO A 115 -13.28 -9.31 19.55
CA PRO A 115 -13.78 -9.31 20.92
C PRO A 115 -12.86 -8.63 21.94
N GLN A 116 -11.56 -8.55 21.64
CA GLN A 116 -10.55 -7.89 22.47
C GLN A 116 -10.41 -6.41 22.11
N LEU A 117 -10.88 -6.02 20.91
CA LEU A 117 -10.84 -4.67 20.41
C LEU A 117 -12.00 -3.84 20.97
N ARG A 118 -11.69 -2.64 21.50
CA ARG A 118 -12.72 -1.68 21.93
C ARG A 118 -13.55 -1.14 20.76
N ARG A 119 -13.05 -1.26 19.53
CA ARG A 119 -13.67 -0.77 18.28
C ARG A 119 -13.06 -1.51 17.07
N PRO A 120 -13.76 -1.58 15.93
CA PRO A 120 -13.19 -2.13 14.70
C PRO A 120 -11.93 -1.37 14.25
N ILE A 121 -11.00 -2.10 13.62
CA ILE A 121 -9.86 -1.54 12.90
C ILE A 121 -10.25 -1.54 11.42
N GLN A 122 -10.12 -0.39 10.74
CA GLN A 122 -10.44 -0.32 9.32
C GLN A 122 -9.30 -0.94 8.50
N LEU A 123 -9.62 -1.90 7.63
CA LEU A 123 -8.66 -2.61 6.80
C LEU A 123 -8.56 -1.95 5.42
N PHE A 124 -7.36 -1.60 4.98
CA PHE A 124 -7.13 -0.98 3.67
C PHE A 124 -6.23 -1.87 2.82
N ALA A 125 -6.66 -2.21 1.61
CA ALA A 125 -5.84 -3.01 0.70
C ALA A 125 -4.88 -2.14 -0.12
N THR A 126 -3.65 -2.62 -0.34
CA THR A 126 -2.69 -1.94 -1.23
C THR A 126 -1.91 -2.91 -2.12
N GLY A 127 -1.76 -2.52 -3.39
CA GLY A 127 -1.07 -3.28 -4.43
C GLY A 127 -1.92 -3.57 -5.66
N GLY A 128 -1.40 -3.27 -6.86
CA GLY A 128 -2.11 -3.55 -8.13
C GLY A 128 -3.40 -2.76 -8.40
N ILE A 129 -3.90 -1.96 -7.45
CA ILE A 129 -5.13 -1.17 -7.62
C ILE A 129 -4.84 0.14 -8.36
N SER A 130 -5.44 0.31 -9.55
CA SER A 130 -5.21 1.50 -10.40
C SER A 130 -6.48 2.08 -11.03
N ASP A 131 -7.63 1.43 -10.88
CA ASP A 131 -8.91 1.91 -11.41
C ASP A 131 -10.09 1.42 -10.55
N ARG A 132 -11.30 1.80 -10.95
CA ARG A 132 -12.53 1.44 -10.25
C ARG A 132 -12.73 -0.07 -10.09
N ARG A 133 -12.26 -0.89 -11.03
CA ARG A 133 -12.44 -2.35 -10.99
C ARG A 133 -11.59 -2.94 -9.89
N GLY A 134 -10.34 -2.47 -9.77
CA GLY A 134 -9.47 -2.85 -8.66
C GLY A 134 -10.05 -2.44 -7.31
N VAL A 135 -10.57 -1.21 -7.20
CA VAL A 135 -11.23 -0.73 -5.97
C VAL A 135 -12.46 -1.58 -5.63
N THR A 136 -13.34 -1.84 -6.60
CA THR A 136 -14.51 -2.70 -6.39
C THR A 136 -14.11 -4.12 -6.00
N ALA A 137 -13.07 -4.69 -6.62
CA ALA A 137 -12.59 -6.03 -6.28
C ALA A 137 -12.08 -6.07 -4.85
N ALA A 138 -11.28 -5.09 -4.43
CA ALA A 138 -10.71 -5.01 -3.09
C ALA A 138 -11.79 -4.86 -2.00
N ILE A 139 -12.80 -4.02 -2.22
CA ILE A 139 -13.98 -3.88 -1.33
C ILE A 139 -14.72 -5.21 -1.17
N ASN A 140 -14.83 -6.01 -2.24
CA ASN A 140 -15.45 -7.32 -2.16
C ASN A 140 -14.61 -8.36 -1.39
N LEU A 141 -13.31 -8.10 -1.16
CA LEU A 141 -12.46 -8.89 -0.26
C LEU A 141 -12.65 -8.54 1.22
N ARG A 142 -13.62 -7.66 1.55
CA ARG A 142 -13.91 -7.16 2.91
C ARG A 142 -12.87 -6.17 3.44
N ASP A 143 -12.30 -5.37 2.55
CA ASP A 143 -11.60 -4.14 2.95
C ASP A 143 -12.59 -2.97 3.13
N ASP A 144 -12.16 -1.96 3.87
CA ASP A 144 -12.86 -0.70 4.12
C ASP A 144 -12.38 0.41 3.17
N GLY A 145 -11.36 0.14 2.36
CA GLY A 145 -10.77 1.10 1.44
C GLY A 145 -9.47 0.62 0.81
N CYS A 146 -8.90 1.45 -0.06
CA CYS A 146 -7.70 1.10 -0.81
C CYS A 146 -6.64 2.21 -0.73
N VAL A 147 -5.36 1.82 -0.71
CA VAL A 147 -4.23 2.74 -0.92
C VAL A 147 -3.66 2.51 -2.32
N LEU A 148 -3.57 3.59 -3.09
CA LEU A 148 -3.07 3.55 -4.46
C LEU A 148 -1.71 4.27 -4.51
N GLY A 149 -0.67 3.56 -4.94
CA GLY A 149 0.68 4.14 -5.13
C GLY A 149 0.89 4.58 -6.57
N THR A 150 1.22 3.62 -7.45
CA THR A 150 1.56 3.85 -8.86
C THR A 150 0.55 4.70 -9.62
N ARG A 151 -0.75 4.59 -9.28
CA ARG A 151 -1.79 5.39 -9.94
C ARG A 151 -1.66 6.90 -9.72
N PHE A 152 -1.18 7.34 -8.56
CA PHE A 152 -0.99 8.77 -8.31
C PHE A 152 0.34 9.29 -8.85
N LEU A 153 1.30 8.41 -9.14
CA LEU A 153 2.53 8.80 -9.83
C LEU A 153 2.25 9.34 -11.25
N THR A 154 1.13 8.96 -11.87
CA THR A 154 0.72 9.47 -13.19
C THR A 154 -0.13 10.74 -13.14
N SER A 155 -0.29 11.35 -11.96
CA SER A 155 -0.99 12.62 -11.80
C SER A 155 -0.08 13.80 -12.18
N PRO A 156 -0.62 14.90 -12.74
CA PRO A 156 0.18 16.10 -13.03
C PRO A 156 0.75 16.77 -11.77
N GLU A 157 0.20 16.47 -10.59
CA GLU A 157 0.67 16.96 -9.30
C GLU A 157 1.87 16.18 -8.73
N ALA A 158 2.17 15.00 -9.28
CA ALA A 158 3.28 14.18 -8.79
C ALA A 158 4.63 14.74 -9.21
N THR A 159 5.46 15.14 -8.24
CA THR A 159 6.86 15.52 -8.46
C THR A 159 7.73 14.29 -8.69
N ILE A 160 7.68 13.74 -9.89
CA ILE A 160 8.53 12.64 -10.36
C ILE A 160 9.20 13.02 -11.68
N ALA A 161 10.26 12.29 -12.06
CA ALA A 161 10.89 12.51 -13.35
C ALA A 161 9.91 12.26 -14.50
N ASP A 162 9.80 13.20 -15.44
CA ASP A 162 8.89 13.12 -16.59
C ASP A 162 9.04 11.81 -17.36
N ASP A 163 10.28 11.36 -17.56
CA ASP A 163 10.55 10.12 -18.27
C ASP A 163 10.08 8.90 -17.49
N TYR A 164 10.20 8.91 -16.16
CA TYR A 164 9.63 7.86 -15.32
C TYR A 164 8.09 7.87 -15.37
N GLN A 165 7.46 9.04 -15.38
CA GLN A 165 6.02 9.16 -15.54
C GLN A 165 5.55 8.61 -16.89
N LYS A 166 6.25 8.95 -17.98
CA LYS A 166 5.98 8.43 -19.33
C LYS A 166 6.16 6.92 -19.39
N GLU A 167 7.17 6.36 -18.72
CA GLU A 167 7.35 4.91 -18.65
C GLU A 167 6.18 4.22 -17.93
N ILE A 168 5.65 4.81 -16.85
CA ILE A 168 4.43 4.29 -16.19
C ILE A 168 3.22 4.34 -17.15
N LEU A 169 3.05 5.43 -17.89
CA LEU A 169 1.94 5.60 -18.85
C LEU A 169 2.08 4.70 -20.09
N ARG A 170 3.31 4.43 -20.53
CA ARG A 170 3.64 3.53 -21.65
C ARG A 170 3.44 2.08 -21.26
N ALA A 171 3.65 1.72 -20.00
CA ALA A 171 3.58 0.35 -19.54
C ALA A 171 2.19 -0.26 -19.80
N SER A 172 2.20 -1.36 -20.55
CA SER A 172 1.05 -2.21 -20.81
C SER A 172 1.50 -3.66 -20.63
N ASP A 173 0.58 -4.58 -20.35
CA ASP A 173 0.94 -5.97 -20.04
C ASP A 173 1.93 -6.05 -18.89
N VAL A 174 1.39 -5.96 -17.67
CA VAL A 174 2.16 -5.82 -16.43
C VAL A 174 3.09 -7.03 -16.21
N GLY A 175 2.73 -8.22 -16.74
CA GLY A 175 3.55 -9.42 -16.65
C GLY A 175 4.84 -9.36 -17.48
N VAL A 176 4.88 -8.47 -18.49
CA VAL A 176 6.04 -8.25 -19.37
C VAL A 176 6.79 -6.98 -19.00
N THR A 177 6.09 -5.94 -18.54
CA THR A 177 6.66 -4.60 -18.32
C THR A 177 7.07 -4.31 -16.88
N THR A 178 6.85 -5.24 -15.95
CA THR A 178 7.34 -5.12 -14.57
C THR A 178 8.34 -6.20 -14.23
N PHE A 179 9.25 -5.89 -13.31
CA PHE A 179 10.21 -6.84 -12.75
C PHE A 179 9.96 -7.02 -11.26
N VAL A 180 10.43 -8.15 -10.73
CA VAL A 180 10.63 -8.37 -9.30
C VAL A 180 12.06 -8.87 -9.11
N GLN A 181 12.89 -8.12 -8.38
CA GLN A 181 14.28 -8.51 -8.11
C GLN A 181 14.80 -7.89 -6.81
N ARG A 182 16.04 -8.20 -6.40
CA ARG A 182 16.68 -7.46 -5.29
C ARG A 182 16.83 -5.98 -5.64
N PRO A 183 16.64 -5.04 -4.69
CA PRO A 183 16.72 -3.61 -4.97
C PRO A 183 18.06 -3.23 -5.62
N MET A 184 18.01 -2.40 -6.67
CA MET A 184 19.22 -2.00 -7.42
C MET A 184 20.03 -0.91 -6.72
N THR A 185 19.46 -0.18 -5.76
CA THR A 185 20.08 1.03 -5.20
C THR A 185 20.41 0.87 -3.73
N LYS A 186 21.69 1.07 -3.35
CA LYS A 186 22.18 1.00 -1.95
C LYS A 186 21.48 1.93 -0.95
N TYR A 187 20.84 3.01 -1.39
CA TYR A 187 20.17 3.96 -0.50
C TYR A 187 18.84 3.45 0.07
N VAL A 188 18.09 2.64 -0.68
CA VAL A 188 16.88 1.96 -0.19
C VAL A 188 17.22 0.82 0.77
N ILE A 189 18.48 0.40 0.74
CA ILE A 189 19.00 -0.82 1.31
C ILE A 189 19.52 -0.62 2.76
N TYR A 190 19.83 0.60 3.19
CA TYR A 190 20.23 0.88 4.58
C TYR A 190 19.12 0.63 5.63
N MET A 191 17.86 0.50 5.20
CA MET A 191 16.71 0.27 6.09
C MET A 191 16.18 -1.17 6.04
N ALA A 192 16.86 -2.08 5.35
CA ALA A 192 16.31 -3.38 4.97
C ALA A 192 17.34 -4.50 5.05
N ASP A 193 16.97 -5.63 5.66
CA ASP A 193 17.75 -6.87 5.55
C ASP A 193 17.84 -7.29 4.08
N GLN A 194 19.08 -7.36 3.59
CA GLN A 194 19.44 -7.56 2.19
C GLN A 194 18.92 -8.89 1.64
N ASP A 195 18.85 -9.91 2.48
CA ASP A 195 18.50 -11.26 2.06
C ASP A 195 17.01 -11.51 1.91
N PHE A 196 16.20 -10.60 2.47
CA PHE A 196 14.75 -10.73 2.51
C PHE A 196 14.01 -9.60 1.81
N THR A 197 14.71 -8.81 0.99
CA THR A 197 14.12 -7.62 0.36
C THR A 197 14.12 -7.76 -1.15
N ILE A 198 12.95 -7.49 -1.75
CA ILE A 198 12.74 -7.40 -3.19
C ILE A 198 12.22 -6.01 -3.55
N SER A 199 12.26 -5.65 -4.81
CA SER A 199 11.64 -4.47 -5.36
C SER A 199 10.82 -4.87 -6.57
N ARG A 200 9.59 -4.38 -6.65
CA ARG A 200 8.77 -4.45 -7.85
C ARG A 200 8.81 -3.11 -8.56
N GLY A 201 9.28 -3.10 -9.80
CA GLY A 201 9.44 -1.87 -10.59
C GLY A 201 9.06 -2.07 -12.04
N LEU A 202 9.09 -0.98 -12.80
CA LEU A 202 8.92 -1.00 -14.25
C LEU A 202 10.23 -1.31 -14.96
N ILE A 203 10.17 -2.12 -16.01
CA ILE A 203 11.28 -2.30 -16.94
C ILE A 203 11.42 -1.01 -17.76
N ASN A 204 12.31 -0.13 -17.31
CA ASN A 204 12.72 1.09 -17.98
C ASN A 204 14.20 1.00 -18.40
N TRP A 205 14.74 2.06 -19.01
CA TRP A 205 16.15 2.13 -19.41
C TRP A 205 17.11 1.88 -18.24
N THR A 206 16.84 2.51 -17.09
CA THR A 206 17.64 2.30 -15.87
C THR A 206 17.74 0.83 -15.47
N TYR A 207 16.63 0.09 -15.54
CA TYR A 207 16.62 -1.34 -15.28
C TYR A 207 17.44 -2.11 -16.33
N VAL A 208 17.24 -1.82 -17.62
CA VAL A 208 17.95 -2.51 -18.71
C VAL A 208 19.46 -2.31 -18.63
N GLU A 209 19.91 -1.10 -18.32
CA GLU A 209 21.32 -0.77 -18.16
C GLU A 209 21.95 -1.42 -16.92
N SER A 210 21.21 -1.46 -15.82
CA SER A 210 21.64 -2.20 -14.62
C SER A 210 21.83 -3.70 -14.91
N VAL A 211 20.89 -4.33 -15.62
CA VAL A 211 20.99 -5.74 -16.02
C VAL A 211 22.16 -5.97 -16.99
N ARG A 212 22.56 -4.95 -17.76
CA ARG A 212 23.74 -4.98 -18.64
C ARG A 212 25.06 -4.73 -17.91
N GLY A 213 25.04 -4.52 -16.60
CA GLY A 213 26.23 -4.34 -15.77
C GLY A 213 26.73 -2.90 -15.66
N MET A 214 25.92 -1.90 -16.04
CA MET A 214 26.25 -0.49 -15.80
C MET A 214 26.25 -0.19 -14.30
N SER A 215 27.21 0.60 -13.82
CA SER A 215 27.32 0.93 -12.40
C SER A 215 26.19 1.87 -11.94
N GLU A 216 25.89 1.90 -10.64
CA GLU A 216 24.86 2.81 -10.07
C GLU A 216 25.19 4.30 -10.28
N GLU A 217 26.48 4.67 -10.35
CA GLU A 217 26.90 6.06 -10.60
C GLU A 217 26.68 6.50 -12.04
N GLU A 218 26.88 5.58 -12.99
CA GLU A 218 26.65 5.80 -14.41
C GLU A 218 25.15 5.78 -14.76
N ASN A 219 24.34 5.09 -13.96
CA ASN A 219 22.92 4.82 -14.16
C ASN A 219 22.00 5.79 -13.37
N ARG A 220 22.45 7.02 -13.10
CA ARG A 220 21.75 8.04 -12.31
C ARG A 220 21.24 9.22 -13.12
#